data_AF-A0AAU7K3V8-F1
#
_entry.id   AF-A0AAU7K3V8-F1
#
_cell.length_a   1.000
_cell.length_b   1.000
_cell.length_c   1.000
_cell.angle_alpha   90.00
_cell.angle_beta   90.00
_cell.angle_gamma   90.00
#
_symmetry.space_group_name_H-M   'P 1'
#
loop_
_entity.id
_entity.type
_entity.pdbx_description
1 polymer ?
#
loop_
_entity_poly.entity_id
_entity_poly.type
_entity_poly.pdbx_seq_one_letter_code
_entity_poly.pdbx_strand_id
1 'polypeptide(L)' 'MSNSKKKTPIFGITTATSEKLAKRRWNKTFRRITKIQIAKQNEPPHQISAVTNIWDGDKDGKRYIKTCGSKEMRK' A
#
# COMPACT_ATOMS: atom_id res chain seq x y z
N MET A 1 -32.92 -13.24 -15.33
CA MET A 1 -31.84 -12.41 -14.76
C MET A 1 -31.36 -13.07 -13.47
N SER A 2 -30.22 -13.78 -13.50
CA SER A 2 -29.69 -14.40 -12.29
C SER A 2 -29.13 -13.30 -11.38
N ASN A 3 -29.59 -13.26 -10.13
CA ASN A 3 -29.09 -12.31 -9.15
C ASN A 3 -27.59 -12.54 -8.97
N SER A 4 -26.78 -11.57 -9.41
CA SER A 4 -25.33 -11.58 -9.20
C SER A 4 -25.05 -11.79 -7.71
N LYS A 5 -24.38 -12.90 -7.38
CA LYS A 5 -23.99 -13.19 -5.99
C LYS A 5 -22.99 -12.10 -5.57
N LYS A 6 -23.35 -11.30 -4.57
CA LYS A 6 -22.46 -10.26 -4.03
C LYS A 6 -21.18 -10.94 -3.53
N LYS A 7 -20.02 -10.53 -4.05
CA LYS A 7 -18.72 -11.07 -3.63
C LYS A 7 -18.46 -10.70 -2.17
N THR A 8 -17.82 -11.62 -1.42
CA THR A 8 -17.34 -11.33 -0.07
C THR A 8 -16.33 -10.18 -0.13
N PRO A 9 -16.62 -9.04 0.52
CA PRO A 9 -15.72 -7.89 0.49
C PRO A 9 -14.39 -8.22 1.20
N ILE A 10 -13.32 -7.63 0.68
CA ILE A 10 -11.98 -7.70 1.25
C ILE A 10 -11.73 -6.38 1.96
N PHE A 11 -11.46 -6.43 3.26
CA PHE A 11 -11.12 -5.27 4.07
C PHE A 11 -9.64 -5.29 4.45
N GLY A 12 -9.07 -4.11 4.69
CA GLY A 12 -7.76 -4.01 5.34
C GLY A 12 -7.88 -4.41 6.82
N ILE A 13 -6.88 -5.08 7.37
CA ILE A 13 -6.82 -5.37 8.82
C ILE A 13 -6.50 -4.10 9.60
N THR A 14 -5.80 -3.18 8.96
CA THR A 14 -5.39 -1.88 9.51
C THR A 14 -6.53 -0.87 9.66
N THR A 15 -6.34 0.08 10.58
CA THR A 15 -7.16 1.29 10.73
C THR A 15 -6.80 2.38 9.71
N ALA A 16 -5.70 2.23 8.96
CA ALA A 16 -5.27 3.21 7.99
C ALA A 16 -6.23 3.29 6.79
N THR A 17 -6.86 4.45 6.61
CA THR A 17 -7.80 4.69 5.51
C THR A 17 -7.09 4.72 4.14
N SER A 18 -5.83 5.16 4.10
CA SER A 18 -5.07 5.36 2.86
C SER A 18 -3.58 5.08 2.99
N GLU A 19 -2.98 4.50 1.94
CA GLU A 19 -1.53 4.35 1.78
C GLU A 19 -0.83 5.61 1.23
N LYS A 20 -1.58 6.68 0.93
CA LYS A 20 -1.07 7.84 0.20
C LYS A 20 0.11 8.50 0.92
N LEU A 21 0.08 8.54 2.26
CA LEU A 21 1.14 9.12 3.07
C LEU A 21 2.42 8.29 3.03
N ALA A 22 2.31 6.97 3.24
CA ALA A 22 3.43 6.04 3.16
C ALA A 22 4.10 6.10 1.77
N LYS A 23 3.32 6.02 0.69
CA LYS A 23 3.82 6.14 -0.70
C LYS A 23 4.51 7.47 -0.96
N ARG A 24 3.99 8.58 -0.43
CA ARG A 24 4.63 9.90 -0.55
C ARG A 24 5.98 9.91 0.18
N ARG A 25 6.04 9.37 1.40
CA ARG A 25 7.28 9.28 2.19
C ARG A 25 8.32 8.44 1.46
N TRP A 26 7.98 7.24 1.01
CA TRP A 26 8.89 6.34 0.29
C TRP A 26 9.48 6.99 -0.96
N ASN A 27 8.64 7.61 -1.80
CA ASN A 27 9.10 8.31 -3.00
C ASN A 27 10.01 9.51 -2.67
N LYS A 28 9.74 10.25 -1.59
CA LYS A 28 10.61 11.35 -1.14
C LYS A 28 11.98 10.83 -0.70
N THR A 29 12.02 9.73 0.06
CA THR A 29 13.26 9.11 0.52
C THR A 29 14.06 8.54 -0.65
N PHE A 30 13.40 7.83 -1.58
CA PHE A 30 14.01 7.29 -2.78
C PHE A 30 14.72 8.39 -3.58
N ARG A 31 13.99 9.46 -3.95
CA ARG A 31 14.56 10.61 -4.69
C ARG A 31 15.76 11.24 -3.98
N ARG A 32 15.71 11.33 -2.65
CA ARG A 32 16.83 11.87 -1.86
C ARG A 32 18.07 10.99 -1.97
N ILE A 33 17.92 9.67 -1.82
CA ILE A 33 19.04 8.73 -1.91
C ILE A 33 19.60 8.68 -3.33
N THR A 34 18.74 8.63 -4.35
CA THR A 34 19.15 8.68 -5.76
C THR A 34 20.03 9.91 -6.04
N LYS A 35 19.63 11.11 -5.56
CA LYS A 35 20.44 12.33 -5.72
C LYS A 35 21.82 12.21 -5.06
N ILE A 36 21.88 11.64 -3.86
CA ILE A 36 23.14 11.46 -3.13
C ILE A 36 24.05 10.46 -3.84
N GLN A 37 23.50 9.35 -4.36
CA GLN A 37 24.28 8.35 -5.11
C GLN A 37 24.81 8.91 -6.43
N ILE A 38 23.98 9.63 -7.18
CA ILE A 38 24.41 10.33 -8.41
C ILE A 38 25.54 11.31 -8.10
N ALA A 39 25.42 12.11 -7.03
CA ALA A 39 26.47 13.06 -6.63
C ALA A 39 27.78 12.36 -6.25
N LYS A 40 27.72 11.12 -5.76
CA LYS A 40 28.87 10.27 -5.44
C LYS A 40 29.38 9.45 -6.64
N GLN A 41 28.83 9.65 -7.84
CA GLN A 41 29.06 8.82 -9.03
C GLN A 41 28.84 7.31 -8.82
N ASN A 42 27.98 6.97 -7.88
CA ASN A 42 27.58 5.59 -7.63
C ASN A 42 26.27 5.27 -8.37
N GLU A 43 26.03 3.98 -8.59
CA GLU A 43 24.80 3.51 -9.22
C GLU A 43 23.57 3.85 -8.34
N PRO A 44 22.51 4.43 -8.92
CA PRO A 44 21.28 4.74 -8.19
C PRO A 44 20.52 3.45 -7.80
N PRO A 45 19.61 3.52 -6.82
CA PRO A 45 18.86 2.36 -6.40
C PRO A 45 17.77 2.08 -7.42
N HIS A 46 17.68 0.84 -7.91
CA HIS A 46 16.71 0.46 -8.95
C HIS A 46 15.28 0.27 -8.42
N GLN A 47 15.15 -0.06 -7.14
CA GLN A 47 13.85 -0.37 -6.52
C GLN A 47 13.64 0.41 -5.23
N ILE A 48 12.38 0.71 -4.92
CA ILE A 48 11.97 1.37 -3.67
C ILE A 48 12.26 0.46 -2.45
N SER A 49 12.23 -0.86 -2.64
CA SER A 49 12.61 -1.88 -1.66
C SER A 49 14.06 -1.75 -1.17
N ALA A 50 14.96 -1.23 -2.02
CA ALA A 50 16.36 -1.01 -1.66
C ALA A 50 16.53 0.14 -0.66
N VAL A 51 15.52 1.01 -0.53
CA VAL A 51 15.58 2.24 0.29
C VAL A 51 14.59 2.17 1.47
N THR A 52 13.49 1.45 1.30
CA THR A 52 12.41 1.39 2.28
C THR A 52 11.86 -0.02 2.37
N ASN A 53 11.48 -0.42 3.58
CA ASN A 53 10.84 -1.71 3.80
C ASN A 53 9.41 -1.70 3.24
N ILE A 54 9.08 -2.70 2.41
CA ILE A 54 7.75 -2.83 1.77
C ILE A 54 6.67 -3.10 2.84
N TRP A 55 7.06 -3.74 3.95
CA TRP A 55 6.18 -4.14 5.05
C TRP A 55 5.90 -3.01 6.05
N ASP A 56 6.57 -1.86 5.96
CA ASP A 56 6.31 -0.69 6.82
C ASP A 56 5.06 0.11 6.37
N GLY A 57 4.26 -0.44 5.45
CA GLY A 57 3.06 0.20 4.96
C GLY A 57 1.96 0.19 6.00
N ASP A 58 1.42 1.36 6.34
CA ASP A 58 0.31 1.48 7.30
C ASP A 58 -0.91 0.64 6.89
N LYS A 59 -1.07 0.30 5.60
CA LYS A 59 -2.21 -0.46 5.07
C LYS A 59 -1.91 -1.92 4.79
N ASP A 60 -1.04 -2.54 5.57
CA ASP A 60 -0.73 -3.95 5.38
C ASP A 60 -1.84 -4.89 5.88
N GLY A 61 -1.93 -6.06 5.23
CA GLY A 61 -2.89 -7.10 5.55
C GLY A 61 -4.30 -6.88 4.97
N LYS A 62 -4.81 -7.89 4.27
CA LYS A 62 -6.19 -7.95 3.76
C LYS A 62 -6.88 -9.19 4.30
N ARG A 63 -8.13 -9.04 4.74
CA ARG A 63 -8.96 -10.15 5.21
C ARG A 63 -10.33 -10.14 4.53
N TYR A 64 -10.77 -11.34 4.15
CA TYR A 64 -12.16 -11.57 3.78
C TYR A 64 -13.03 -11.58 5.04
N ILE A 65 -13.99 -10.67 5.14
CA ILE A 65 -14.97 -10.68 6.22
C ILE A 65 -16.15 -11.52 5.77
N LYS A 66 -16.25 -12.76 6.29
CA LYS A 66 -17.34 -13.70 5.99
C LYS A 66 -18.68 -13.22 6.57
N THR A 67 -18.65 -12.52 7.70
CA THR A 67 -19.82 -12.00 8.42
C THR A 67 -19.99 -10.49 8.20
N CYS A 68 -19.99 -10.06 6.94
CA CYS A 68 -20.14 -8.64 6.61
C CYS A 68 -21.64 -8.28 6.57
N GLY A 69 -22.05 -7.30 7.38
CA GLY A 69 -23.43 -6.80 7.39
C GLY A 69 -23.80 -6.09 6.07
N SER A 70 -25.09 -6.01 5.75
CA SER A 70 -25.57 -5.39 4.51
C SER A 70 -25.18 -3.90 4.36
N LYS A 71 -24.94 -3.19 5.47
CA LYS A 71 -24.46 -1.80 5.51
C LYS A 71 -23.02 -1.67 5.03
N GLU A 72 -22.12 -2.52 5.53
CA GLU A 72 -20.68 -2.56 5.18
C GLU A 72 -20.42 -3.01 3.73
N MET A 73 -21.41 -3.64 3.09
CA MET A 73 -21.37 -4.02 1.67
C MET A 73 -21.81 -2.90 0.72
N ARG A 74 -22.31 -1.76 1.23
CA ARG A 74 -22.68 -0.61 0.38
C ARG A 74 -21.42 0.19 0.05
N LYS A 75 -21.24 0.45 -1.24
CA LYS A 75 -20.13 1.22 -1.81
C LYS A 75 -20.21 2.69 -1.41
#